data_AF-A0A3C1TBS0-F1
#
_entry.id   AF-A0A3C1TBS0-F1
#
_cell.length_a   1.000
_cell.length_b   1.000
_cell.length_c   1.000
_cell.angle_alpha   90.00
_cell.angle_beta   90.00
_cell.angle_gamma   90.00
#
_symmetry.space_group_name_H-M   'P 1'
#
loop_
_entity.id
_entity.type
_entity.pdbx_description
1 polymer ?
#
loop_
_entity_poly.entity_id
_entity_poly.type
_entity_poly.pdbx_seq_one_letter_code
_entity_poly.pdbx_strand_id
1 'polypeptide(L)'
;MGLEGGGKWMGTHLSSSLTGLIGFQKSVIDGYAAAQFGYLHHLKWGIETGYIRNPSRMVLAINSARPFVYRIEDLQHSIPLRFKWRVFRLGRIQKKSGMYVGAGFVWTPTRNRTQINQFDLAGLARVSGSRTQFDTLIVENYAYTTGKAKLEWEGNLEFVGRISQHFEIVAYGRATLAPASSIESRTELFINRISQSTSVASLKPMTYQFGITFRYLYGFMNTYRSAYEE
;
A
#
# COMPACT_ATOMS: atom_id res chain seq x y z
N MET A 1 -8.71 19.07 9.91
CA MET A 1 -7.82 18.88 8.73
C MET A 1 -6.53 18.25 9.18
N GLY A 2 -5.82 17.52 8.34
CA GLY A 2 -4.53 16.94 8.71
C GLY A 2 -3.72 16.42 7.53
N LEU A 3 -2.42 16.31 7.75
CA LEU A 3 -1.46 15.73 6.81
C LEU A 3 -0.87 14.48 7.44
N GLU A 4 -0.80 13.41 6.68
CA GLU A 4 -0.22 12.14 7.10
C GLU A 4 0.91 11.70 6.19
N GLY A 5 1.90 11.07 6.78
CA GLY A 5 3.01 10.44 6.07
C GLY A 5 3.50 9.22 6.83
N GLY A 6 4.09 8.27 6.11
CA GLY A 6 4.55 7.04 6.73
C GLY A 6 5.07 6.01 5.76
N GLY A 7 5.30 4.80 6.28
CA GLY A 7 5.73 3.63 5.53
C GLY A 7 4.56 2.71 5.23
N LYS A 8 4.57 2.12 4.04
CA LYS A 8 3.63 1.13 3.53
C LYS A 8 4.38 -0.14 3.19
N TRP A 9 3.88 -1.26 3.69
CA TRP A 9 4.46 -2.59 3.48
C TRP A 9 3.47 -3.46 2.68
N MET A 10 3.91 -3.91 1.50
CA MET A 10 3.07 -4.67 0.56
C MET A 10 3.72 -6.00 0.18
N GLY A 11 3.11 -7.13 0.56
CA GLY A 11 3.59 -8.43 0.12
C GLY A 11 3.37 -8.67 -1.38
N THR A 12 4.20 -9.50 -2.00
CA THR A 12 4.03 -9.99 -3.38
C THR A 12 3.62 -11.46 -3.39
N HIS A 13 2.78 -11.88 -4.33
CA HIS A 13 2.45 -13.29 -4.56
C HIS A 13 2.79 -13.67 -6.00
N LEU A 14 3.38 -14.86 -6.17
CA LEU A 14 3.75 -15.39 -7.47
C LEU A 14 3.02 -16.69 -7.71
N SER A 15 2.32 -16.78 -8.84
CA SER A 15 1.95 -18.04 -9.47
C SER A 15 2.83 -18.21 -10.71
N SER A 16 3.72 -19.19 -10.70
CA SER A 16 4.73 -19.39 -11.75
C SER A 16 4.85 -20.87 -12.11
N SER A 17 4.91 -21.15 -13.42
CA SER A 17 5.37 -22.42 -13.98
C SER A 17 6.88 -22.38 -14.34
N LEU A 18 7.55 -21.25 -14.13
CA LEU A 18 8.99 -21.01 -14.31
C LEU A 18 9.72 -21.22 -12.99
N THR A 19 9.85 -22.48 -12.57
CA THR A 19 10.52 -22.84 -11.32
C THR A 19 12.01 -22.49 -11.38
N GLY A 20 12.46 -21.54 -10.55
CA GLY A 20 13.88 -21.23 -10.31
C GLY A 20 14.50 -20.13 -11.17
N LEU A 21 13.95 -19.81 -12.35
CA LEU A 21 14.46 -18.74 -13.23
C LEU A 21 14.02 -17.34 -12.80
N ILE A 22 12.82 -17.23 -12.21
CA ILE A 22 12.25 -15.96 -11.74
C ILE A 22 11.94 -16.11 -10.25
N GLY A 23 12.57 -15.27 -9.44
CA GLY A 23 12.30 -15.10 -8.01
C GLY A 23 11.77 -13.70 -7.73
N PHE A 24 11.03 -13.52 -6.63
CA PHE A 24 10.63 -12.18 -6.19
C PHE A 24 11.41 -11.84 -4.93
N GLN A 25 11.92 -10.62 -4.88
CA GLN A 25 12.59 -10.13 -3.69
C GLN A 25 11.55 -9.75 -2.63
N LYS A 26 11.90 -9.98 -1.37
CA LYS A 26 11.06 -9.65 -0.19
C LYS A 26 10.65 -8.17 -0.25
N SER A 27 9.37 -7.94 0.02
CA SER A 27 8.67 -6.65 0.01
C SER A 27 9.49 -5.45 0.52
N VAL A 28 9.40 -4.33 -0.22
CA VAL A 28 10.04 -3.04 0.10
C VAL A 28 9.04 -2.15 0.85
N ILE A 29 9.53 -1.35 1.80
CA ILE A 29 8.74 -0.34 2.49
C ILE A 29 8.69 0.92 1.62
N ASP A 30 7.50 1.35 1.23
CA ASP A 30 7.28 2.54 0.43
C ASP A 30 6.76 3.71 1.27
N GLY A 31 7.28 4.91 0.99
CA GLY A 31 6.79 6.14 1.61
C GLY A 31 5.47 6.55 0.99
N TYR A 32 4.47 6.91 1.79
CA TYR A 32 3.23 7.48 1.29
C TYR A 32 2.90 8.80 1.99
N ALA A 33 2.06 9.60 1.34
CA ALA A 33 1.57 10.87 1.88
C ALA A 33 0.08 11.00 1.60
N ALA A 34 -0.65 11.56 2.56
CA ALA A 34 -2.06 11.87 2.38
C ALA A 34 -2.45 13.17 3.07
N ALA A 35 -3.49 13.79 2.53
CA ALA A 35 -4.19 14.90 3.16
C ALA A 35 -5.59 14.42 3.54
N GLN A 36 -6.04 14.77 4.75
CA GLN A 36 -7.34 14.35 5.25
C GLN A 36 -8.10 15.49 5.92
N PHE A 37 -9.41 15.44 5.80
CA PHE A 37 -10.36 16.31 6.46
C PHE A 37 -11.49 15.48 7.02
N GLY A 38 -12.13 15.97 8.05
CA GLY A 38 -13.13 15.18 8.74
C GLY A 38 -13.78 15.92 9.87
N TYR A 39 -14.79 15.26 10.41
CA TYR A 39 -15.59 15.75 11.51
C TYR A 39 -15.47 14.79 12.69
N LEU A 40 -15.29 15.36 13.89
CA LEU A 40 -15.16 14.61 15.13
C LEU A 40 -16.25 15.06 16.09
N HIS A 41 -17.18 14.18 16.40
CA HIS A 41 -18.31 14.47 17.26
C HIS A 41 -17.96 14.20 18.73
N HIS A 42 -17.96 15.25 19.55
CA HIS A 42 -17.70 15.18 21.01
C HIS A 42 -16.46 14.34 21.39
N LEU A 43 -15.47 14.30 20.52
CA LEU A 43 -14.28 13.46 20.66
C LEU A 43 -14.56 11.94 20.77
N LYS A 44 -15.81 11.48 20.60
CA LYS A 44 -16.19 10.06 20.75
C LYS A 44 -16.04 9.29 19.45
N TRP A 45 -16.56 9.84 18.37
CA TRP A 45 -16.51 9.23 17.06
C TRP A 45 -16.28 10.29 15.99
N GLY A 46 -15.78 9.89 14.84
CA GLY A 46 -15.54 10.80 13.74
C GLY A 46 -15.53 10.11 12.39
N ILE A 47 -15.68 10.91 11.36
CA ILE A 47 -15.60 10.50 9.97
C ILE A 47 -14.50 11.34 9.32
N GLU A 48 -13.61 10.68 8.58
CA GLU A 48 -12.53 11.32 7.83
C GLU A 48 -12.53 10.85 6.38
N THR A 49 -12.22 11.77 5.49
CA THR A 49 -11.98 11.49 4.07
C THR A 49 -10.85 12.38 3.58
N GLY A 50 -10.37 12.16 2.36
CA GLY A 50 -9.25 12.93 1.87
C GLY A 50 -8.70 12.41 0.56
N TYR A 51 -7.39 12.54 0.43
CA TYR A 51 -6.64 12.15 -0.75
C TYR A 51 -5.34 11.49 -0.33
N ILE A 52 -5.10 10.28 -0.85
CA ILE A 52 -3.89 9.50 -0.62
C ILE A 52 -3.12 9.43 -1.93
N ARG A 53 -1.84 9.79 -1.87
CA ARG A 53 -0.85 9.45 -2.88
C ARG A 53 -0.27 8.09 -2.52
N ASN A 54 -0.68 7.07 -3.26
CA ASN A 54 -0.50 5.67 -2.92
C ASN A 54 0.48 4.97 -3.90
N PRO A 55 1.79 4.96 -3.64
CA PRO A 55 2.71 4.20 -4.46
C PRO A 55 2.51 2.69 -4.26
N SER A 56 2.68 1.95 -5.35
CA SER A 56 2.69 0.50 -5.40
C SER A 56 3.95 0.06 -6.14
N ARG A 57 4.82 -0.70 -5.48
CA ARG A 57 6.04 -1.22 -6.08
C ARG A 57 6.07 -2.74 -6.10
N MET A 58 6.66 -3.29 -7.16
CA MET A 58 6.92 -4.72 -7.31
C MET A 58 8.34 -4.91 -7.83
N VAL A 59 9.07 -5.84 -7.20
CA VAL A 59 10.45 -6.16 -7.57
C VAL A 59 10.51 -7.58 -8.09
N LEU A 60 10.88 -7.71 -9.36
CA LEU A 60 11.14 -8.97 -10.04
C LEU A 60 12.65 -9.25 -10.00
N ALA A 61 13.06 -10.45 -9.63
CA ALA A 61 14.45 -10.88 -9.73
C ALA A 61 14.54 -12.05 -10.72
N ILE A 62 15.41 -11.93 -11.72
CA ILE A 62 15.69 -13.02 -12.66
C ILE A 62 17.01 -13.65 -12.25
N ASN A 63 16.94 -14.93 -11.89
CA ASN A 63 18.09 -15.74 -11.52
C ASN A 63 18.78 -16.23 -12.80
N SER A 64 19.66 -15.39 -13.35
CA SER A 64 20.61 -15.76 -14.40
C SER A 64 22.04 -15.82 -13.85
N ALA A 65 23.02 -16.18 -14.69
CA ALA A 65 24.44 -16.15 -14.32
C ALA A 65 24.89 -14.79 -13.72
N ARG A 66 24.20 -13.70 -14.08
CA ARG A 66 24.20 -12.44 -13.32
C ARG A 66 22.77 -12.10 -12.91
N PRO A 67 22.44 -12.01 -11.61
CA PRO A 67 21.08 -11.72 -11.18
C PRO A 67 20.65 -10.33 -11.68
N PHE A 68 19.53 -10.26 -12.37
CA PHE A 68 18.95 -9.01 -12.86
C PHE A 68 17.73 -8.67 -12.01
N VAL A 69 17.74 -7.49 -11.40
CA VAL A 69 16.65 -7.00 -10.56
C VAL A 69 15.90 -5.91 -11.31
N TYR A 70 14.62 -6.17 -11.58
CA TYR A 70 13.75 -5.25 -12.27
C TYR A 70 12.69 -4.69 -11.31
N ARG A 71 12.50 -3.36 -11.34
CA ARG A 71 11.57 -2.65 -10.48
C ARG A 71 10.43 -2.09 -11.31
N ILE A 72 9.21 -2.40 -10.89
CA ILE A 72 7.97 -1.89 -11.47
C ILE A 72 7.35 -1.00 -10.41
N GLU A 73 7.23 0.29 -10.70
CA GLU A 73 6.64 1.27 -9.80
C GLU A 73 5.41 1.89 -10.45
N ASP A 74 4.36 2.06 -9.66
CA ASP A 74 3.12 2.66 -10.10
C ASP A 74 2.57 3.58 -9.00
N LEU A 75 2.13 4.77 -9.40
CA LEU A 75 1.58 5.75 -8.49
C LEU A 75 0.06 5.80 -8.64
N GLN A 76 -0.64 5.42 -7.57
CA GLN A 76 -2.10 5.49 -7.50
C GLN A 76 -2.54 6.70 -6.67
N HIS A 77 -3.72 7.18 -7.01
CA HIS A 77 -4.40 8.24 -6.29
C HIS A 77 -5.68 7.67 -5.74
N SER A 78 -5.89 7.76 -4.43
CA SER A 78 -7.00 7.09 -3.77
C SER A 78 -7.73 8.04 -2.83
N ILE A 79 -9.03 7.82 -2.67
CA ILE A 79 -9.92 8.58 -1.79
C ILE A 79 -10.33 7.64 -0.65
N PRO A 80 -9.81 7.85 0.58
CA PRO A 80 -10.27 7.11 1.75
C PRO A 80 -11.60 7.66 2.26
N LEU A 81 -12.45 6.79 2.79
CA LEU A 81 -13.51 7.13 3.72
C LEU A 81 -13.34 6.28 4.98
N ARG A 82 -13.17 6.94 6.12
CA ARG A 82 -12.79 6.32 7.38
C ARG A 82 -13.76 6.71 8.47
N PHE A 83 -14.24 5.73 9.20
CA PHE A 83 -14.95 5.93 10.45
C PHE A 83 -14.03 5.56 11.61
N LYS A 84 -14.06 6.35 12.69
CA LYS A 84 -13.28 6.10 13.90
C LYS A 84 -14.12 6.23 15.15
N TRP A 85 -13.81 5.40 16.12
CA TRP A 85 -14.44 5.34 17.42
C TRP A 85 -13.38 5.33 18.52
N ARG A 86 -13.57 6.16 19.54
CA ARG A 86 -12.66 6.24 20.68
C ARG A 86 -12.89 5.07 21.62
N VAL A 87 -11.86 4.26 21.83
CA VAL A 87 -11.92 3.11 22.75
C VAL A 87 -11.39 3.50 24.13
N PHE A 88 -10.26 4.20 24.18
CA PHE A 88 -9.63 4.57 25.45
C PHE A 88 -9.35 6.07 25.56
N ARG A 89 -9.46 6.58 26.79
CA ARG A 89 -9.04 7.93 27.16
C ARG A 89 -7.74 7.82 27.94
N LEU A 90 -6.71 8.53 27.51
CA LEU A 90 -5.41 8.55 28.16
C LEU A 90 -5.33 9.80 29.06
N GLY A 91 -5.04 9.59 30.35
CA GLY A 91 -4.79 10.66 31.33
C GLY A 91 -5.99 11.08 32.19
N ARG A 92 -5.74 11.30 33.49
CA ARG A 92 -6.72 11.86 34.46
C ARG A 92 -6.92 13.37 34.29
N ILE A 93 -5.86 14.09 33.90
CA ILE A 93 -5.80 15.57 33.83
C ILE A 93 -6.09 16.09 32.40
N GLN A 94 -5.60 15.41 31.36
CA GLN A 94 -5.88 15.75 29.96
C GLN A 94 -6.74 14.68 29.28
N LYS A 95 -8.04 14.61 29.65
CA LYS A 95 -9.07 13.68 29.10
C LYS A 95 -9.31 13.79 27.57
N LYS A 96 -8.39 14.41 26.83
CA LYS A 96 -8.47 14.77 25.41
C LYS A 96 -7.61 13.86 24.53
N SER A 97 -6.54 13.27 25.07
CA SER A 97 -5.74 12.22 24.39
C SER A 97 -6.42 10.85 24.50
N GLY A 98 -6.19 9.97 23.53
CA GLY A 98 -6.89 8.69 23.50
C GLY A 98 -6.49 7.77 22.37
N MET A 99 -6.99 6.54 22.46
CA MET A 99 -6.85 5.54 21.42
C MET A 99 -8.17 5.42 20.66
N TYR A 100 -8.08 5.41 19.34
CA TYR A 100 -9.20 5.21 18.44
C TYR A 100 -8.99 3.94 17.64
N VAL A 101 -10.07 3.23 17.40
CA VAL A 101 -10.14 2.16 16.41
C VAL A 101 -11.08 2.61 15.31
N GLY A 102 -10.81 2.18 14.09
CA GLY A 102 -11.62 2.58 12.97
C GLY A 102 -11.62 1.54 11.87
N ALA A 103 -12.62 1.70 11.02
CA ALA A 103 -12.77 0.93 9.81
C ALA A 103 -13.19 1.88 8.69
N GLY A 104 -12.91 1.50 7.46
CA GLY A 104 -13.20 2.31 6.31
C GLY A 104 -12.96 1.58 5.02
N PHE A 105 -13.01 2.33 3.94
CA PHE A 105 -12.63 1.84 2.64
C PHE A 105 -11.83 2.90 1.90
N VAL A 106 -10.95 2.43 1.02
CA VAL A 106 -10.12 3.25 0.15
C VAL A 106 -10.55 2.96 -1.26
N TRP A 107 -11.04 3.99 -1.95
CA TRP A 107 -11.44 3.89 -3.35
C TRP A 107 -10.36 4.46 -4.24
N THR A 108 -9.91 3.68 -5.21
CA THR A 108 -9.01 4.11 -6.28
C THR A 108 -9.83 4.14 -7.58
N PRO A 109 -10.02 5.31 -8.21
CA PRO A 109 -10.81 5.43 -9.43
C PRO A 109 -10.17 4.69 -10.62
N THR A 110 -11.01 4.35 -11.60
CA THR A 110 -10.59 3.77 -12.89
C THR A 110 -9.62 4.70 -13.61
N ARG A 111 -8.62 4.13 -14.28
CA ARG A 111 -7.63 4.84 -15.09
C ARG A 111 -7.32 4.06 -16.36
N ASN A 112 -6.75 4.73 -17.35
CA ASN A 112 -6.36 4.04 -18.58
C ASN A 112 -5.29 2.99 -18.28
N ARG A 113 -5.49 1.78 -18.83
CA ARG A 113 -4.49 0.72 -18.81
C ARG A 113 -3.27 1.24 -19.57
N THR A 114 -2.16 1.31 -18.87
CA THR A 114 -0.88 1.77 -19.39
C THR A 114 0.14 0.66 -19.18
N GLN A 115 0.94 0.43 -20.22
CA GLN A 115 2.13 -0.39 -20.10
C GLN A 115 3.14 0.41 -19.30
N ILE A 116 3.48 -0.09 -18.11
CA ILE A 116 4.35 0.63 -17.18
C ILE A 116 5.78 0.49 -17.66
N ASN A 117 6.16 -0.72 -18.05
CA ASN A 117 7.54 -1.11 -18.23
C ASN A 117 7.63 -2.39 -19.07
N GLN A 118 8.67 -2.48 -19.91
CA GLN A 118 9.05 -3.67 -20.68
C GLN A 118 10.55 -3.91 -20.54
N PHE A 119 10.94 -5.17 -20.39
CA PHE A 119 12.33 -5.56 -20.60
C PHE A 119 12.37 -6.85 -21.41
N ASP A 120 13.37 -6.91 -22.29
CA ASP A 120 13.67 -8.09 -23.09
C ASP A 120 15.09 -8.53 -22.69
N LEU A 121 15.21 -9.75 -22.20
CA LEU A 121 16.49 -10.38 -21.88
C LEU A 121 16.74 -11.49 -22.90
N ALA A 122 17.76 -11.31 -23.74
CA ALA A 122 18.22 -12.31 -24.70
C ALA A 122 19.55 -12.93 -24.23
N GLY A 123 19.74 -14.23 -24.48
CA GLY A 123 21.03 -14.91 -24.29
C GLY A 123 21.26 -15.51 -22.90
N LEU A 124 20.20 -15.90 -22.18
CA LEU A 124 20.34 -16.60 -20.90
C LEU A 124 20.79 -18.06 -21.15
N ALA A 125 21.89 -18.49 -20.51
CA ALA A 125 22.34 -19.88 -20.59
C ALA A 125 21.73 -20.74 -19.46
N ARG A 126 21.24 -21.93 -19.79
CA ARG A 126 20.80 -22.91 -18.78
C ARG A 126 22.02 -23.48 -18.08
N VAL A 127 22.13 -23.29 -16.76
CA VAL A 127 23.15 -23.99 -15.96
C VAL A 127 22.62 -25.40 -15.67
N SER A 128 22.88 -26.33 -16.59
CA SER A 128 22.76 -27.77 -16.35
C SER A 128 24.18 -28.36 -16.39
N GLY A 129 24.47 -29.31 -15.51
CA GLY A 129 25.82 -29.75 -15.14
C GLY A 129 26.85 -29.82 -16.28
N SER A 130 28.04 -29.26 -16.01
CA SER A 130 29.31 -29.35 -16.77
C SER A 130 29.38 -28.83 -18.22
N ARG A 131 28.27 -28.46 -18.87
CA ARG A 131 28.30 -27.84 -20.21
C ARG A 131 27.36 -26.64 -20.29
N THR A 132 27.93 -25.44 -20.37
CA THR A 132 27.22 -24.19 -20.67
C THR A 132 26.73 -24.24 -22.11
N GLN A 133 25.50 -24.72 -22.33
CA GLN A 133 24.87 -24.64 -23.65
C GLN A 133 24.27 -23.23 -23.80
N PHE A 134 24.82 -22.44 -24.71
CA PHE A 134 24.28 -21.13 -25.07
C PHE A 134 23.02 -21.32 -25.90
N ASP A 135 21.88 -21.44 -25.23
CA ASP A 135 20.58 -21.39 -25.88
C ASP A 135 20.07 -19.94 -25.85
N THR A 136 19.47 -19.46 -26.93
CA THR A 136 18.96 -18.08 -26.99
C THR A 136 17.60 -18.02 -26.31
N LEU A 137 17.61 -18.02 -24.99
CA LEU A 137 16.41 -17.75 -24.20
C LEU A 137 16.08 -16.27 -24.31
N ILE A 138 14.84 -15.96 -24.72
CA ILE A 138 14.28 -14.61 -24.71
C ILE A 138 13.22 -14.57 -23.62
N VAL A 139 13.44 -13.71 -22.63
CA VAL A 139 12.44 -13.41 -21.59
C VAL A 139 11.88 -12.04 -21.87
N GLU A 140 10.60 -11.98 -22.23
CA GLU A 140 9.86 -10.74 -22.38
C GLU A 140 8.93 -10.59 -21.17
N ASN A 141 9.01 -9.45 -20.52
CA ASN A 141 8.08 -9.10 -19.45
C ASN A 141 7.28 -7.87 -19.84
N TYR A 142 5.96 -8.01 -19.75
CA TYR A 142 5.04 -6.92 -19.93
C TYR A 142 4.31 -6.64 -18.61
N ALA A 143 4.62 -5.50 -18.01
CA ALA A 143 3.95 -5.02 -16.80
C ALA A 143 2.84 -4.03 -17.16
N TYR A 144 1.61 -4.31 -16.71
CA TYR A 144 0.45 -3.48 -16.98
C TYR A 144 -0.18 -2.96 -15.69
N THR A 145 -0.66 -1.72 -15.73
CA THR A 145 -1.68 -1.28 -14.77
C THR A 145 -3.00 -1.95 -15.15
N THR A 146 -3.73 -2.51 -14.18
CA THR A 146 -5.04 -3.14 -14.44
C THR A 146 -6.09 -2.12 -14.93
N GLY A 147 -5.91 -0.84 -14.61
CA GLY A 147 -6.79 0.26 -15.03
C GLY A 147 -8.18 0.27 -14.38
N LYS A 148 -8.60 -0.80 -13.72
CA LYS A 148 -9.92 -0.92 -13.10
C LYS A 148 -10.00 -0.15 -11.77
N ALA A 149 -11.19 0.36 -11.45
CA ALA A 149 -11.48 0.85 -10.11
C ALA A 149 -11.19 -0.23 -9.07
N LYS A 150 -10.59 0.17 -7.95
CA LYS A 150 -10.23 -0.72 -6.85
C LYS A 150 -10.86 -0.18 -5.56
N LEU A 151 -11.55 -1.06 -4.85
CA LEU A 151 -12.08 -0.78 -3.52
C LEU A 151 -11.31 -1.64 -2.53
N GLU A 152 -10.72 -1.02 -1.51
CA GLU A 152 -9.93 -1.68 -0.48
C GLU A 152 -10.61 -1.46 0.87
N TRP A 153 -10.74 -2.51 1.68
CA TRP A 153 -11.22 -2.39 3.06
C TRP A 153 -10.07 -1.99 3.96
N GLU A 154 -10.28 -1.05 4.87
CA GLU A 154 -9.25 -0.55 5.78
C GLU A 154 -9.69 -0.77 7.23
N GLY A 155 -8.82 -1.36 8.05
CA GLY A 155 -8.89 -1.33 9.51
C GLY A 155 -7.77 -0.44 10.06
N ASN A 156 -8.07 0.42 11.02
CA ASN A 156 -7.09 1.35 11.59
C ASN A 156 -7.10 1.37 13.13
N LEU A 157 -5.92 1.65 13.68
CA LEU A 157 -5.68 1.93 15.08
C LEU A 157 -4.90 3.24 15.17
N GLU A 158 -5.38 4.19 15.97
CA GLU A 158 -4.79 5.52 16.12
C GLU A 158 -4.53 5.85 17.59
N PHE A 159 -3.34 6.35 17.88
CA PHE A 159 -2.95 6.93 19.15
C PHE A 159 -2.86 8.43 19.01
N VAL A 160 -3.79 9.15 19.64
CA VAL A 160 -3.92 10.60 19.53
C VAL A 160 -3.31 11.26 20.75
N GLY A 161 -2.21 12.00 20.53
CA GLY A 161 -1.59 12.90 21.49
C GLY A 161 -1.92 14.35 21.16
N ARG A 162 -2.61 15.05 22.06
CA ARG A 162 -2.96 16.46 21.86
C ARG A 162 -1.83 17.36 22.36
N ILE A 163 -1.31 18.22 21.48
CA ILE A 163 -0.26 19.20 21.84
C ILE A 163 -0.90 20.49 22.36
N SER A 164 -2.00 20.93 21.74
CA SER A 164 -2.70 22.17 22.10
C SER A 164 -4.21 22.04 21.88
N GLN A 165 -4.98 23.10 22.11
CA GLN A 165 -6.42 23.08 21.84
C GLN A 165 -6.75 22.83 20.36
N HIS A 166 -5.85 23.23 19.45
CA HIS A 166 -6.06 23.18 18.01
C HIS A 166 -5.18 22.16 17.29
N PHE A 167 -4.11 21.66 17.92
CA PHE A 167 -3.15 20.75 17.27
C PHE A 167 -3.07 19.38 17.96
N GLU A 168 -3.08 18.33 17.14
CA GLU A 168 -2.91 16.94 17.56
C GLU A 168 -1.84 16.25 16.70
N ILE A 169 -1.04 15.40 17.35
CA ILE A 169 -0.20 14.39 16.71
C ILE A 169 -0.90 13.05 16.86
N VAL A 170 -0.91 12.28 15.79
CA VAL A 170 -1.53 10.96 15.77
C VAL A 170 -0.55 9.97 15.19
N ALA A 171 -0.18 8.95 15.96
CA ALA A 171 0.51 7.79 15.43
C ALA A 171 -0.54 6.75 15.05
N TYR A 172 -0.40 6.09 13.90
CA TYR A 172 -1.37 5.10 13.45
C TYR A 172 -0.72 3.84 12.88
N GLY A 173 -1.48 2.75 12.95
CA GLY A 173 -1.27 1.53 12.19
C GLY A 173 -2.53 1.16 11.42
N ARG A 174 -2.40 0.75 10.17
CA ARG A 174 -3.52 0.37 9.31
C ARG A 174 -3.24 -0.93 8.59
N ALA A 175 -4.28 -1.72 8.40
CA ALA A 175 -4.28 -2.87 7.54
C ALA A 175 -5.33 -2.67 6.46
N THR A 176 -4.94 -2.82 5.20
CA THR A 176 -5.84 -2.69 4.05
C THR A 176 -5.92 -4.02 3.30
N LEU A 177 -7.14 -4.46 3.02
CA LEU A 177 -7.44 -5.65 2.22
C LEU A 177 -8.03 -5.22 0.87
N ALA A 178 -7.28 -5.48 -0.19
CA ALA A 178 -7.64 -5.22 -1.57
C ALA A 178 -8.01 -6.54 -2.28
N PRO A 179 -9.30 -6.83 -2.53
CA PRO A 179 -9.71 -8.03 -3.29
C PRO A 179 -9.27 -7.97 -4.76
N ALA A 180 -8.98 -6.79 -5.30
CA ALA A 180 -8.50 -6.59 -6.66
C ALA A 180 -7.03 -6.14 -6.68
N SER A 181 -6.23 -6.74 -7.55
CA SER A 181 -4.82 -6.36 -7.76
C SER A 181 -4.70 -5.06 -8.54
N SER A 182 -3.82 -4.18 -8.08
CA SER A 182 -3.55 -2.89 -8.73
C SER A 182 -2.45 -2.93 -9.79
N ILE A 183 -1.62 -3.97 -9.76
CA ILE A 183 -0.55 -4.24 -10.73
C ILE A 183 -0.65 -5.71 -11.15
N GLU A 184 -0.63 -5.96 -12.45
CA GLU A 184 -0.52 -7.31 -13.00
C GLU A 184 0.68 -7.34 -13.94
N SER A 185 1.65 -8.21 -13.64
CA SER A 185 2.80 -8.43 -14.50
C SER A 185 2.71 -9.81 -15.12
N ARG A 186 2.71 -9.84 -16.45
CA ARG A 186 2.75 -11.08 -17.22
C ARG A 186 4.14 -11.22 -17.82
N THR A 187 4.82 -12.30 -17.46
CA THR A 187 6.13 -12.66 -18.01
C THR A 187 5.96 -13.87 -18.91
N GLU A 188 6.49 -13.81 -20.12
CA GLU A 188 6.47 -14.93 -21.06
C GLU A 188 7.91 -15.32 -21.39
N LEU A 189 8.18 -16.63 -21.31
CA LEU A 189 9.45 -17.20 -21.73
C LEU A 189 9.28 -17.78 -23.13
N PHE A 190 10.11 -17.30 -24.06
CA PHE A 190 10.20 -17.84 -25.39
C PHE A 190 11.48 -18.66 -25.55
N ILE A 191 11.32 -19.87 -26.12
CA ILE A 191 12.43 -20.73 -26.55
C ILE A 191 12.22 -20.94 -28.05
N ASN A 192 13.21 -20.57 -28.87
CA ASN A 192 13.11 -20.66 -30.34
C ASN A 192 11.83 -20.02 -30.92
N ARG A 193 11.45 -18.84 -30.39
CA ARG A 193 10.24 -18.08 -30.78
C ARG A 193 8.90 -18.77 -30.47
N ILE A 194 8.91 -19.87 -29.73
CA ILE A 194 7.69 -20.53 -29.25
C ILE A 194 7.53 -20.17 -27.77
N SER A 195 6.36 -19.61 -27.42
CA SER A 195 6.00 -19.34 -26.02
C SER A 195 5.88 -20.67 -25.29
N GLN A 196 6.77 -20.93 -24.34
CA GLN A 196 6.79 -22.20 -23.60
C GLN A 196 6.21 -22.08 -22.21
N SER A 197 6.22 -20.89 -21.61
CA SER A 197 5.72 -20.70 -20.26
C SER A 197 5.31 -19.27 -19.99
N THR A 198 4.21 -19.11 -19.25
CA THR A 198 3.66 -17.84 -18.81
C THR A 198 3.68 -17.79 -17.28
N SER A 199 4.10 -16.67 -16.71
CA SER A 199 3.99 -16.38 -15.29
C SER A 199 3.21 -15.09 -15.08
N VAL A 200 2.23 -15.13 -14.17
CA VAL A 200 1.45 -13.97 -13.76
C VAL A 200 1.78 -13.64 -12.31
N ALA A 201 2.24 -12.42 -12.08
CA ALA A 201 2.57 -11.91 -10.77
C ALA A 201 1.57 -10.82 -10.37
N SER A 202 1.10 -10.89 -9.14
CA SER A 202 0.16 -9.95 -8.55
C SER A 202 0.58 -9.58 -7.13
N LEU A 203 0.13 -8.40 -6.69
CA LEU A 203 0.35 -7.97 -5.31
C LEU A 203 -0.53 -8.79 -4.37
N LYS A 204 -0.04 -9.07 -3.16
CA LYS A 204 -0.88 -9.68 -2.13
C LYS A 204 -2.05 -8.75 -1.81
N PRO A 205 -3.23 -9.31 -1.50
CA PRO A 205 -4.41 -8.52 -1.19
C PRO A 205 -4.24 -7.74 0.13
N MET A 206 -3.41 -8.21 1.06
CA MET A 206 -3.18 -7.54 2.35
C MET A 206 -1.96 -6.62 2.30
N THR A 207 -2.13 -5.40 2.78
CA THR A 207 -1.10 -4.36 2.91
C THR A 207 -1.17 -3.73 4.30
N TYR A 208 -0.01 -3.39 4.86
CA TYR A 208 0.09 -2.74 6.17
C TYR A 208 0.69 -1.34 6.03
N GLN A 209 0.20 -0.36 6.79
CA GLN A 209 0.68 1.02 6.77
C GLN A 209 0.90 1.51 8.19
N PHE A 210 1.98 2.26 8.40
CA PHE A 210 2.33 2.84 9.69
C PHE A 210 2.83 4.25 9.48
N GLY A 211 2.48 5.17 10.37
CA GLY A 211 2.98 6.54 10.24
C GLY A 211 2.41 7.50 11.25
N ILE A 212 2.57 8.78 10.93
CA ILE A 212 2.21 9.90 11.78
C ILE A 212 1.32 10.85 10.99
N THR A 213 0.34 11.43 11.68
CA THR A 213 -0.52 12.49 11.17
C THR A 213 -0.43 13.70 12.08
N PHE A 214 -0.27 14.87 11.47
CA PHE A 214 -0.49 16.15 12.13
C PHE A 214 -1.90 16.65 11.81
N ARG A 215 -2.71 16.89 12.83
CA ARG A 215 -4.10 17.34 12.68
C ARG A 215 -4.28 18.74 13.28
N TYR A 216 -4.99 19.59 12.54
CA TYR A 216 -5.54 20.85 12.98
C TYR A 216 -7.06 20.72 13.19
N LEU A 217 -7.51 21.08 14.39
CA LEU A 217 -8.91 21.09 14.82
C LEU A 217 -9.47 22.50 14.66
N TYR A 218 -10.50 22.63 13.82
CA TYR A 218 -11.23 23.88 13.63
C TYR A 218 -12.59 23.81 14.32
N GLY A 219 -12.98 24.85 15.05
CA GLY A 219 -14.29 24.93 15.72
C GLY A 219 -14.43 24.03 16.95
N PHE A 220 -13.58 24.25 17.96
CA PHE A 220 -13.58 23.44 19.18
C PHE A 220 -14.47 24.05 20.27
N MET A 221 -15.62 23.44 20.54
CA MET A 221 -16.53 23.86 21.61
C MET A 221 -16.24 23.07 22.89
N ASN A 222 -15.67 23.74 23.90
CA ASN A 222 -15.49 23.14 25.23
C ASN A 222 -16.79 23.27 26.01
N THR A 223 -17.56 22.19 26.14
CA THR A 223 -18.58 22.09 27.18
C THR A 223 -17.90 21.76 28.50
N TYR A 224 -17.68 22.78 29.32
CA TYR A 224 -17.31 22.59 30.72
C TYR A 224 -18.58 22.20 31.48
N ARG A 225 -18.63 20.97 32.01
CA ARG A 225 -19.65 20.61 32.99
C ARG A 225 -19.14 21.07 34.35
N SER A 226 -19.85 22.01 34.97
CA SER A 226 -19.54 22.51 36.31
C SER A 226 -19.57 21.35 37.30
N ALA A 227 -18.62 21.34 38.25
CA ALA A 227 -18.56 20.34 39.32
C ALA A 227 -19.54 20.64 40.48
N TYR A 228 -20.44 21.63 40.32
CA TYR A 228 -21.36 22.11 41.34
C TYR A 228 -22.84 21.85 41.03
N GLU A 229 -23.15 20.96 40.09
CA GLU A 229 -24.53 20.49 39.85
C GLU A 229 -24.63 18.99 40.19
N GLU A 230 -24.66 18.70 41.49
CA GLU A 230 -25.29 17.50 42.09
C GLU A 230 -26.23 17.95 43.21
#